data_AF-A0A519VZV7-F1
#
_entry.id   AF-A0A519VZV7-F1
#
_cell.length_a   1.000
_cell.length_b   1.000
_cell.length_c   1.000
_cell.angle_alpha   90.00
_cell.angle_beta   90.00
_cell.angle_gamma   90.00
#
_symmetry.space_group_name_H-M   'P 1'
#
loop_
_entity.id
_entity.type
_entity.pdbx_description
1 polymer ?
#
loop_
_entity_poly.entity_id
_entity_poly.type
_entity_poly.pdbx_seq_one_letter_code
_entity_poly.pdbx_strand_id
1 'polypeptide(L)'
;MKWELSEDQLIKEHYENLGASRLAYILGRSEQSIYTRAHRLGIEGRDLRWSTDRYIKELRKKNIPYLPEEDYIDTDTSICHRCTKCNTKFNGRPCVILQKDKKCPTCYISCRFDPSKPAILYFVTFMHNDKQIYKIGITNRSVKKRFDKDWTRLNMELCWSRSFDVGQDALDQEIRLLDKYSSYKVNTGVLTSGNTETVSVYIEEKELEVL
;
A
#
# COMPACT_ATOMS: atom_id res chain seq x y z
N MET A 1 39.42 -25.86 9.77
CA MET A 1 38.32 -26.75 10.18
C MET A 1 38.04 -27.75 9.06
N LYS A 2 37.83 -29.03 9.38
CA LYS A 2 37.61 -30.10 8.40
C LYS A 2 36.13 -30.14 8.00
N TRP A 3 35.83 -30.45 6.73
CA TRP A 3 34.47 -30.67 6.23
C TRP A 3 34.25 -32.17 6.10
N GLU A 4 33.09 -32.64 6.53
CA GLU A 4 32.67 -34.03 6.36
C GLU A 4 31.98 -34.25 5.01
N LEU A 5 32.02 -35.50 4.52
CA LEU A 5 31.37 -35.87 3.26
C LEU A 5 29.84 -35.70 3.32
N SER A 6 29.26 -35.93 4.49
CA SER A 6 27.83 -35.70 4.79
C SER A 6 27.45 -34.22 4.66
N GLU A 7 28.30 -33.31 5.17
CA GLU A 7 28.10 -31.86 5.06
C GLU A 7 28.21 -31.41 3.60
N ASP A 8 29.19 -31.92 2.84
CA ASP A 8 29.34 -31.62 1.43
C ASP A 8 28.14 -32.10 0.60
N GLN A 9 27.63 -33.30 0.89
CA GLN A 9 26.45 -33.85 0.22
C GLN A 9 25.21 -33.00 0.51
N LEU A 10 25.01 -32.63 1.77
CA LEU A 10 23.90 -31.80 2.21
C LEU A 10 23.96 -30.39 1.58
N ILE A 11 25.16 -29.83 1.44
CA ILE A 11 25.38 -28.58 0.70
C ILE A 11 25.04 -28.78 -0.79
N LYS A 12 25.54 -29.83 -1.46
CA LYS A 12 25.24 -30.08 -2.89
C LYS A 12 23.75 -30.22 -3.18
N GLU A 13 23.01 -30.93 -2.32
CA GLU A 13 21.59 -31.23 -2.54
C GLU A 13 20.67 -30.05 -2.21
N HIS A 14 21.04 -29.22 -1.24
CA HIS A 14 20.12 -28.25 -0.66
C HIS A 14 20.56 -26.80 -0.73
N TYR A 15 21.77 -26.49 -1.19
CA TYR A 15 22.27 -25.10 -1.25
C TYR A 15 21.42 -24.21 -2.15
N GLU A 16 20.91 -24.73 -3.28
CA GLU A 16 20.05 -23.97 -4.20
C GLU A 16 18.70 -23.57 -3.56
N ASN A 17 18.12 -24.45 -2.74
CA ASN A 17 16.78 -24.26 -2.17
C ASN A 17 16.79 -23.57 -0.80
N LEU A 18 17.78 -23.90 0.04
CA LEU A 18 17.87 -23.43 1.43
C LEU A 18 18.81 -22.23 1.59
N GLY A 19 19.82 -22.12 0.72
CA GLY A 19 20.84 -21.07 0.80
C GLY A 19 21.83 -21.23 1.97
N ALA A 20 22.86 -20.39 1.95
CA ALA A 20 23.93 -20.41 2.96
C ALA A 20 23.43 -20.17 4.40
N SER A 21 22.43 -19.30 4.59
CA SER A 21 21.91 -18.95 5.91
C SER A 21 21.23 -20.13 6.62
N ARG A 22 20.36 -20.86 5.92
CA ARG A 22 19.65 -21.99 6.52
C ARG A 22 20.58 -23.19 6.73
N LEU A 23 21.52 -23.42 5.82
CA LEU A 23 22.54 -24.46 5.95
C LEU A 23 23.53 -24.18 7.08
N ALA A 24 23.88 -22.92 7.31
CA ALA A 24 24.68 -22.49 8.46
C ALA A 24 24.01 -22.86 9.79
N TYR A 25 22.70 -22.61 9.91
CA TYR A 25 21.92 -23.01 11.07
C TYR A 25 21.88 -24.54 11.26
N ILE A 26 21.64 -25.31 10.19
CA ILE A 26 21.56 -26.78 10.25
C ILE A 26 22.89 -27.42 10.62
N LEU A 27 24.00 -26.91 10.08
CA LEU A 27 25.34 -27.48 10.26
C LEU A 27 26.11 -26.85 11.44
N GLY A 28 25.53 -25.86 12.13
CA GLY A 28 26.21 -25.17 13.24
C GLY A 28 27.46 -24.40 12.80
N ARG A 29 27.44 -23.82 11.60
CA ARG A 29 28.59 -23.11 10.98
C ARG A 29 28.22 -21.66 10.64
N SER A 30 29.22 -20.84 10.31
CA SER A 30 28.99 -19.48 9.80
C SER A 30 28.46 -19.47 8.36
N GLU A 31 27.59 -18.52 8.00
CA GLU A 31 27.10 -18.38 6.61
C GLU A 31 28.23 -18.23 5.58
N GLN A 32 29.27 -17.45 5.93
CA GLN A 32 30.43 -17.22 5.06
C GLN A 32 31.22 -18.50 4.76
N SER A 33 31.32 -19.42 5.73
CA SER A 33 32.03 -20.69 5.54
C SER A 33 31.26 -21.65 4.64
N ILE A 34 29.92 -21.64 4.72
CA ILE A 34 29.03 -22.41 3.84
C ILE A 34 29.13 -21.89 2.40
N TYR A 35 29.09 -20.56 2.21
CA TYR A 35 29.29 -19.93 0.89
C TYR A 35 30.63 -20.31 0.27
N THR A 36 31.71 -20.15 1.04
CA THR A 36 33.07 -20.50 0.59
C THR A 36 33.19 -21.99 0.25
N ARG A 37 32.49 -22.86 1.00
CA ARG A 37 32.49 -24.29 0.75
C ARG A 37 31.73 -24.67 -0.50
N ALA A 38 30.53 -24.11 -0.71
CA ALA A 38 29.74 -24.33 -1.92
C ALA A 38 30.52 -23.95 -3.19
N HIS A 39 31.18 -22.79 -3.18
CA HIS A 39 32.04 -22.38 -4.28
C HIS A 39 33.17 -23.38 -4.56
N ARG A 40 33.81 -23.93 -3.52
CA ARG A 40 34.86 -24.97 -3.67
C ARG A 40 34.32 -26.31 -4.18
N LEU A 41 33.04 -26.58 -3.96
CA LEU A 41 32.35 -27.77 -4.47
C LEU A 41 31.89 -27.60 -5.92
N GLY A 42 32.26 -26.49 -6.58
CA GLY A 42 31.84 -26.20 -7.95
C GLY A 42 30.37 -25.79 -8.05
N ILE A 43 29.72 -25.53 -6.91
CA ILE A 43 28.41 -24.90 -6.88
C ILE A 43 28.69 -23.43 -7.14
N GLU A 44 28.66 -23.05 -8.42
CA GLU A 44 28.83 -21.66 -8.82
C GLU A 44 27.82 -20.83 -8.04
N GLY A 45 28.38 -19.97 -7.18
CA GLY A 45 27.61 -19.05 -6.38
C GLY A 45 26.92 -18.06 -7.29
N ARG A 46 25.74 -18.41 -7.79
CA ARG A 46 24.66 -17.42 -7.65
C ARG A 46 24.63 -17.18 -6.15
N ASP A 47 24.91 -15.96 -5.74
CA ASP A 47 24.57 -15.43 -4.42
C ASP A 47 23.29 -16.11 -3.89
N LEU A 48 22.90 -15.84 -2.65
CA LEU A 48 21.47 -15.69 -2.40
C LEU A 48 20.94 -14.47 -3.17
N ARG A 49 21.16 -14.45 -4.49
CA ARG A 49 20.82 -13.51 -5.52
C ARG A 49 19.32 -13.58 -5.56
N TRP A 50 18.71 -12.42 -5.55
CA TRP A 50 17.31 -12.32 -5.81
C TRP A 50 16.97 -13.10 -7.10
N SER A 51 16.06 -14.06 -6.99
CA SER A 51 15.46 -14.79 -8.10
C SER A 51 14.02 -14.29 -8.31
N THR A 52 13.43 -14.56 -9.48
CA THR A 52 12.02 -14.26 -9.76
C THR A 52 11.10 -14.84 -8.66
N ASP A 53 11.34 -16.08 -8.23
CA ASP A 53 10.57 -16.72 -7.16
C ASP A 53 10.72 -16.04 -5.80
N ARG A 54 11.94 -15.66 -5.43
CA ARG A 54 12.18 -14.93 -4.17
C ARG A 54 11.50 -13.57 -4.21
N TYR A 55 11.59 -12.87 -5.34
CA TYR A 55 10.91 -11.59 -5.55
C TYR A 55 9.39 -11.72 -5.40
N ILE A 56 8.78 -12.74 -6.03
CA ILE A 56 7.35 -13.04 -5.90
C ILE A 56 6.97 -13.37 -4.44
N LYS A 57 7.79 -14.15 -3.72
CA LYS A 57 7.57 -14.45 -2.29
C LYS A 57 7.56 -13.17 -1.45
N GLU A 58 8.47 -12.23 -1.70
CA GLU A 58 8.51 -10.94 -0.99
C GLU A 58 7.33 -10.03 -1.33
N LEU A 59 6.88 -10.00 -2.60
CA LEU A 59 5.65 -9.30 -2.99
C LEU A 59 4.44 -9.82 -2.22
N ARG A 60 4.29 -11.16 -2.15
CA ARG A 60 3.22 -11.82 -1.38
C ARG A 60 3.30 -11.51 0.10
N LYS A 61 4.48 -11.66 0.71
CA LYS A 61 4.74 -11.36 2.13
C LYS A 61 4.36 -9.93 2.49
N LYS A 62 4.59 -8.98 1.58
CA LYS A 62 4.27 -7.56 1.77
C LYS A 62 2.84 -7.19 1.34
N ASN A 63 2.04 -8.13 0.86
CA ASN A 63 0.70 -7.91 0.30
C ASN A 63 0.69 -6.87 -0.83
N ILE A 64 1.73 -6.87 -1.67
CA ILE A 64 1.82 -5.99 -2.83
C ILE A 64 1.03 -6.63 -3.98
N PRO A 65 0.01 -5.95 -4.56
CA PRO A 65 -0.91 -6.55 -5.52
C PRO A 65 -0.38 -6.51 -6.96
N TYR A 66 0.90 -6.87 -7.15
CA TYR A 66 1.56 -6.88 -8.44
C TYR A 66 2.19 -8.26 -8.70
N LEU A 67 2.26 -8.64 -9.97
CA LEU A 67 3.00 -9.81 -10.44
C LEU A 67 3.98 -9.37 -11.54
N PRO A 68 5.24 -9.83 -11.51
CA PRO A 68 6.15 -9.59 -12.62
C PRO A 68 5.68 -10.36 -13.87
N GLU A 69 5.81 -9.73 -15.05
CA GLU A 69 5.56 -10.35 -16.36
C GLU A 69 6.88 -10.67 -17.09
N GLU A 70 7.99 -10.28 -16.48
CA GLU A 70 9.36 -10.51 -16.92
C GLU A 70 10.16 -11.08 -15.74
N ASP A 71 11.26 -11.77 -16.05
CA ASP A 71 12.13 -12.28 -14.99
C ASP A 71 12.78 -11.14 -14.19
N TYR A 72 12.98 -11.41 -12.90
CA TYR A 72 13.76 -10.52 -12.06
C TYR A 72 15.21 -10.52 -12.56
N ILE A 73 15.73 -9.32 -12.85
CA ILE A 73 17.12 -9.12 -13.28
C ILE A 73 17.97 -8.72 -12.06
N ASP A 74 17.68 -7.54 -11.52
CA ASP A 74 18.30 -7.00 -10.31
C ASP A 74 17.33 -6.01 -9.64
N THR A 75 17.78 -5.33 -8.59
CA THR A 75 16.92 -4.47 -7.75
C THR A 75 16.56 -3.13 -8.41
N ASP A 76 17.40 -2.65 -9.33
CA ASP A 76 17.37 -1.31 -9.92
C ASP A 76 16.95 -1.32 -11.40
N THR A 77 17.10 -2.44 -12.09
CA THR A 77 16.62 -2.66 -13.44
C THR A 77 15.09 -2.71 -13.42
N SER A 78 14.48 -1.80 -14.17
CA SER A 78 13.02 -1.75 -14.30
C SER A 78 12.54 -2.95 -15.09
N ILE A 79 11.52 -3.64 -14.58
CA ILE A 79 10.83 -4.75 -15.25
C ILE A 79 9.34 -4.46 -15.35
N CYS A 80 8.63 -5.16 -16.23
CA CYS A 80 7.19 -5.05 -16.37
C CYS A 80 6.44 -5.81 -15.25
N HIS A 81 5.49 -5.13 -14.63
CA HIS A 81 4.55 -5.71 -13.64
C HIS A 81 3.11 -5.58 -14.13
N ARG A 82 2.29 -6.57 -13.80
CA ARG A 82 0.83 -6.52 -13.93
C ARG A 82 0.19 -6.34 -12.57
N CYS A 83 -0.75 -5.39 -12.46
CA CYS A 83 -1.58 -5.26 -11.27
C CYS A 83 -2.61 -6.39 -11.18
N THR A 84 -2.66 -7.12 -10.07
CA THR A 84 -3.64 -8.20 -9.87
C THR A 84 -5.07 -7.70 -9.65
N LYS A 85 -5.26 -6.40 -9.40
CA LYS A 85 -6.59 -5.77 -9.18
C LYS A 85 -7.26 -5.32 -10.47
N CYS A 86 -6.50 -4.73 -11.40
CA CYS A 86 -7.04 -4.13 -12.63
C CYS A 86 -6.36 -4.60 -13.91
N ASN A 87 -5.42 -5.54 -13.82
CA ASN A 87 -4.63 -6.08 -14.93
C ASN A 87 -3.81 -5.08 -15.76
N THR A 88 -3.75 -3.80 -15.36
CA THR A 88 -2.85 -2.83 -16.01
C THR A 88 -1.40 -3.26 -15.86
N LYS A 89 -0.66 -3.23 -16.98
CA LYS A 89 0.78 -3.43 -17.03
C LYS A 89 1.52 -2.11 -16.87
N PHE A 90 2.61 -2.10 -16.13
CA PHE A 90 3.44 -0.92 -15.92
C PHE A 90 4.86 -1.32 -15.53
N ASN A 91 5.83 -0.48 -15.87
CA ASN A 91 7.23 -0.70 -15.53
C ASN A 91 7.56 -0.15 -14.13
N GLY A 92 8.33 -0.92 -13.36
CA GLY A 92 8.79 -0.53 -12.05
C GLY A 92 10.11 -1.21 -11.65
N ARG A 93 10.94 -0.50 -10.88
CA ARG A 93 12.12 -1.09 -10.26
C ARG A 93 11.71 -1.98 -9.09
N PRO A 94 12.21 -3.23 -8.98
CA PRO A 94 11.90 -4.12 -7.87
C PRO A 94 12.13 -3.49 -6.48
N CYS A 95 13.18 -2.68 -6.28
CA CYS A 95 13.44 -1.98 -5.02
C CYS A 95 12.28 -1.07 -4.61
N VAL A 96 11.79 -0.24 -5.54
CA VAL A 96 10.70 0.72 -5.31
C VAL A 96 9.37 -0.01 -5.13
N ILE A 97 9.13 -1.08 -5.90
CA ILE A 97 7.92 -1.89 -5.78
C ILE A 97 7.82 -2.49 -4.37
N LEU A 98 8.92 -3.04 -3.84
CA LEU A 98 8.96 -3.66 -2.51
C LEU A 98 8.84 -2.67 -1.34
N GLN A 99 9.03 -1.37 -1.58
CA GLN A 99 8.83 -0.32 -0.57
C GLN A 99 7.35 0.01 -0.32
N LYS A 100 6.41 -0.58 -1.08
CA LYS A 100 4.94 -0.36 -1.02
C LYS A 100 4.43 1.01 -1.50
N ASP A 101 5.30 1.98 -1.72
CA ASP A 101 4.89 3.33 -2.14
C ASP A 101 4.52 3.44 -3.62
N LYS A 102 5.01 2.52 -4.46
CA LYS A 102 4.63 2.49 -5.87
C LYS A 102 3.16 2.10 -6.03
N LYS A 103 2.33 3.07 -6.38
CA LYS A 103 0.91 2.84 -6.69
C LYS A 103 0.75 2.45 -8.16
N CYS A 104 -0.14 1.50 -8.42
CA CYS A 104 -0.53 1.15 -9.79
C CYS A 104 -1.09 2.41 -10.48
N PRO A 105 -0.64 2.75 -11.69
CA PRO A 105 -1.05 3.98 -12.37
C PRO A 105 -2.56 4.04 -12.59
N THR A 106 -3.18 2.94 -13.05
CA THR A 106 -4.63 2.90 -13.28
C THR A 106 -5.42 2.86 -11.98
N CYS A 107 -5.09 1.96 -11.05
CA CYS A 107 -5.83 1.92 -9.77
C CYS A 107 -5.69 3.24 -9.01
N TYR A 108 -4.52 3.90 -9.07
CA TYR A 108 -4.33 5.18 -8.40
C TYR A 108 -5.17 6.28 -9.04
N ILE A 109 -5.19 6.36 -10.38
CA ILE A 109 -6.04 7.31 -11.10
C ILE A 109 -7.52 7.01 -10.83
N SER A 110 -7.95 5.75 -10.87
CA SER A 110 -9.34 5.36 -10.55
C SER A 110 -9.69 5.49 -9.06
N CYS A 111 -8.72 5.76 -8.18
CA CYS A 111 -8.93 6.16 -6.79
C CYS A 111 -9.02 7.67 -6.61
N ARG A 112 -8.62 8.48 -7.59
CA ARG A 112 -8.79 9.92 -7.52
C ARG A 112 -10.26 10.26 -7.70
N PHE A 113 -10.64 11.37 -7.09
CA PHE A 113 -11.89 12.00 -7.39
C PHE A 113 -11.88 12.45 -8.86
N ASP A 114 -12.96 12.16 -9.57
CA ASP A 114 -13.21 12.53 -10.95
C ASP A 114 -14.44 13.44 -10.98
N PRO A 115 -14.27 14.76 -11.18
CA PRO A 115 -15.37 15.72 -11.21
C PRO A 115 -16.38 15.46 -12.33
N SER A 116 -16.02 14.69 -13.36
CA SER A 116 -16.94 14.39 -14.48
C SER A 116 -17.93 13.26 -14.18
N LYS A 117 -17.74 12.50 -13.09
CA LYS A 117 -18.58 11.36 -12.71
C LYS A 117 -19.49 11.70 -11.54
N PRO A 118 -20.61 10.97 -11.34
CA PRO A 118 -21.43 11.11 -10.14
C PRO A 118 -20.60 11.01 -8.86
N ALA A 119 -21.01 11.77 -7.85
CA ALA A 119 -20.29 11.90 -6.60
C ALA A 119 -21.23 11.98 -5.40
N ILE A 120 -20.67 11.69 -4.23
CA ILE A 120 -21.33 11.88 -2.93
C ILE A 120 -20.51 12.90 -2.15
N LEU A 121 -21.15 13.98 -1.73
CA LEU A 121 -20.68 14.83 -0.64
C LEU A 121 -21.17 14.23 0.67
N TYR A 122 -20.30 14.12 1.66
CA TYR A 122 -20.62 13.50 2.93
C TYR A 122 -20.08 14.29 4.11
N PHE A 123 -20.71 14.05 5.26
CA PHE A 123 -20.28 14.52 6.56
C PHE A 123 -20.24 13.35 7.53
N VAL A 124 -19.04 13.05 8.03
CA VAL A 124 -18.80 11.95 8.96
C VAL A 124 -18.24 12.49 10.26
N THR A 125 -18.43 11.75 11.33
CA THR A 125 -17.95 12.13 12.66
C THR A 125 -17.12 11.02 13.31
N PHE A 126 -16.20 11.43 14.18
CA PHE A 126 -15.34 10.54 14.97
C PHE A 126 -14.82 11.28 16.21
N MET A 127 -14.36 10.50 17.19
CA MET A 127 -13.78 11.05 18.42
C MET A 127 -12.27 11.20 18.32
N HIS A 128 -11.73 12.30 18.84
CA HIS A 128 -10.30 12.52 18.98
C HIS A 128 -10.00 13.36 20.24
N ASN A 129 -9.20 12.82 21.16
CA ASN A 129 -8.87 13.47 22.45
C ASN A 129 -10.12 14.00 23.19
N ASP A 130 -11.12 13.14 23.33
CA ASP A 130 -12.43 13.43 23.95
C ASP A 130 -13.24 14.57 23.31
N LYS A 131 -12.86 14.98 22.10
CA LYS A 131 -13.60 15.95 21.29
C LYS A 131 -14.24 15.26 20.10
N GLN A 132 -15.49 15.61 19.83
CA GLN A 132 -16.17 15.23 18.59
C GLN A 132 -15.57 16.03 17.44
N ILE A 133 -15.13 15.35 16.40
CA ILE A 133 -14.57 15.95 15.19
C ILE A 133 -15.40 15.51 14.00
N TYR A 134 -15.56 16.41 13.04
CA TYR A 134 -16.30 16.14 11.83
C TYR A 134 -15.41 16.29 10.61
N LYS A 135 -15.68 15.49 9.58
CA LYS A 135 -15.01 15.57 8.30
C LYS A 135 -16.03 15.77 7.19
N ILE A 136 -15.81 16.83 6.42
CA ILE A 136 -16.45 17.05 5.13
C ILE A 136 -15.59 16.37 4.07
N GLY A 137 -16.23 15.73 3.10
CA GLY A 137 -15.50 15.07 2.02
C GLY A 137 -16.37 14.72 0.83
N ILE A 138 -15.73 14.55 -0.33
CA ILE A 138 -16.36 14.04 -1.55
C ILE A 138 -15.77 12.69 -1.99
N THR A 139 -16.56 11.92 -2.76
CA THR A 139 -16.16 10.62 -3.29
C THR A 139 -17.00 10.20 -4.50
N ASN A 140 -16.39 9.62 -5.55
CA ASN A 140 -17.12 8.88 -6.61
C ASN A 140 -17.39 7.41 -6.24
N ARG A 141 -17.25 7.06 -4.96
CA ARG A 141 -17.44 5.72 -4.38
C ARG A 141 -18.34 5.83 -3.16
N SER A 142 -18.63 4.73 -2.46
CA SER A 142 -19.29 4.82 -1.15
C SER A 142 -18.38 5.43 -0.07
N VAL A 143 -19.00 6.15 0.87
CA VAL A 143 -18.32 6.76 2.04
C VAL A 143 -17.54 5.71 2.83
N LYS A 144 -18.15 4.54 3.09
CA LYS A 144 -17.49 3.44 3.81
C LYS A 144 -16.21 2.96 3.12
N LYS A 145 -16.22 2.80 1.78
CA LYS A 145 -15.01 2.43 1.02
C LYS A 145 -13.93 3.52 1.04
N ARG A 146 -14.32 4.81 1.17
CA ARG A 146 -13.37 5.93 1.25
C ARG A 146 -12.55 5.91 2.54
N PHE A 147 -13.12 5.36 3.62
CA PHE A 147 -12.52 5.25 4.95
C PHE A 147 -12.18 3.81 5.35
N ASP A 148 -11.96 2.90 4.41
CA ASP A 148 -11.78 1.46 4.71
C ASP A 148 -10.77 1.14 5.84
N LYS A 149 -9.71 1.95 5.96
CA LYS A 149 -8.70 1.84 7.05
C LYS A 149 -9.05 2.53 8.36
N ASP A 150 -9.91 3.55 8.29
CA ASP A 150 -10.19 4.46 9.41
C ASP A 150 -11.58 4.21 10.01
N TRP A 151 -12.53 3.66 9.25
CA TRP A 151 -13.93 3.53 9.62
C TRP A 151 -14.12 2.77 10.94
N THR A 152 -13.62 1.53 11.00
CA THR A 152 -13.67 0.72 12.22
C THR A 152 -12.68 1.23 13.28
N ARG A 153 -11.50 1.69 12.86
CA ARG A 153 -10.42 2.12 13.77
C ARG A 153 -10.81 3.33 14.62
N LEU A 154 -11.58 4.26 14.06
CA LEU A 154 -11.99 5.51 14.71
C LEU A 154 -13.47 5.52 15.12
N ASN A 155 -14.15 4.38 15.00
CA ASN A 155 -15.59 4.26 15.22
C ASN A 155 -16.37 5.39 14.50
N MET A 156 -16.13 5.53 13.20
CA MET A 156 -16.70 6.62 12.42
C MET A 156 -18.19 6.40 12.16
N GLU A 157 -18.95 7.48 12.20
CA GLU A 157 -20.39 7.49 11.92
C GLU A 157 -20.72 8.48 10.79
N LEU A 158 -21.72 8.14 9.97
CA LEU A 158 -22.22 9.02 8.92
C LEU A 158 -23.29 9.95 9.50
N CYS A 159 -23.06 11.25 9.47
CA CYS A 159 -24.06 12.24 9.88
C CYS A 159 -25.09 12.46 8.76
N TRP A 160 -24.60 12.77 7.55
CA TRP A 160 -25.43 12.94 6.36
C TRP A 160 -24.61 12.74 5.08
N SER A 161 -25.29 12.54 3.96
CA SER A 161 -24.68 12.45 2.63
C SER A 161 -25.65 12.87 1.54
N ARG A 162 -25.16 13.62 0.56
CA ARG A 162 -25.91 14.08 -0.61
C ARG A 162 -25.25 13.57 -1.89
N SER A 163 -26.05 13.02 -2.78
CA SER A 163 -25.60 12.54 -4.09
C SER A 163 -25.74 13.62 -5.15
N PHE A 164 -24.80 13.66 -6.09
CA PHE A 164 -24.74 14.57 -7.22
C PHE A 164 -24.50 13.78 -8.50
N ASP A 165 -25.21 14.14 -9.57
CA ASP A 165 -25.03 13.51 -10.89
C ASP A 165 -23.69 13.89 -11.52
N VAL A 166 -23.20 15.09 -11.22
CA VAL A 166 -21.90 15.61 -11.67
C VAL A 166 -21.02 15.87 -10.46
N GLY A 167 -19.82 15.27 -10.45
CA GLY A 167 -18.89 15.40 -9.34
C GLY A 167 -18.35 16.81 -9.13
N GLN A 168 -18.31 17.62 -10.18
CA GLN A 168 -17.95 19.03 -10.08
C GLN A 168 -18.88 19.79 -9.12
N ASP A 169 -20.19 19.50 -9.15
CA ASP A 169 -21.14 20.16 -8.25
C ASP A 169 -20.88 19.79 -6.78
N ALA A 170 -20.53 18.52 -6.52
CA ALA A 170 -20.15 18.08 -5.18
C ALA A 170 -18.87 18.76 -4.69
N LEU A 171 -17.87 18.91 -5.58
CA LEU A 171 -16.61 19.59 -5.28
C LEU A 171 -16.83 21.09 -5.00
N ASP A 172 -17.64 21.76 -5.82
CA ASP A 172 -17.95 23.17 -5.62
C ASP A 172 -18.66 23.40 -4.29
N GLN A 173 -19.59 22.52 -3.91
CA GLN A 173 -20.27 22.56 -2.61
C GLN A 173 -19.32 22.25 -1.44
N GLU A 174 -18.40 21.30 -1.59
CA GLU A 174 -17.36 21.02 -0.58
C GLU A 174 -16.50 22.27 -0.32
N ILE A 175 -16.03 22.93 -1.39
CA ILE A 175 -15.20 24.15 -1.29
C ILE A 175 -15.99 25.25 -0.57
N ARG A 176 -17.25 25.51 -0.98
CA ARG A 176 -18.10 26.54 -0.36
C ARG A 176 -18.29 26.30 1.14
N LEU A 177 -18.58 25.06 1.55
CA LEU A 177 -18.72 24.72 2.96
C LEU A 177 -17.41 24.92 3.73
N LEU A 178 -16.28 24.46 3.18
CA LEU A 178 -14.98 24.60 3.83
C LEU A 178 -14.55 26.06 3.98
N ASP A 179 -14.89 26.92 3.01
CA ASP A 179 -14.64 28.36 3.09
C ASP A 179 -15.55 29.03 4.14
N LYS A 180 -16.86 28.71 4.12
CA LYS A 180 -17.85 29.22 5.07
C LYS A 180 -17.49 28.88 6.52
N TYR A 181 -17.00 27.67 6.77
CA TYR A 181 -16.63 27.18 8.11
C TYR A 181 -15.11 27.17 8.34
N SER A 182 -14.36 27.98 7.59
CA SER A 182 -12.90 28.05 7.66
C SER A 182 -12.35 28.33 9.07
N SER A 183 -13.04 29.15 9.85
CA SER A 183 -12.69 29.48 11.24
C SER A 183 -12.79 28.28 12.21
N TYR A 184 -13.54 27.24 11.83
CA TYR A 184 -13.74 26.04 12.65
C TYR A 184 -12.88 24.86 12.19
N LYS A 185 -12.02 25.07 11.18
CA LYS A 185 -11.13 24.02 10.69
C LYS A 185 -10.12 23.63 11.76
N VAL A 186 -9.93 22.32 11.90
CA VAL A 186 -8.97 21.71 12.82
C VAL A 186 -8.19 20.65 12.06
N ASN A 187 -6.91 20.46 12.40
CA ASN A 187 -6.10 19.37 11.85
C ASN A 187 -5.72 18.43 12.98
N THR A 188 -6.30 17.23 12.98
CA THR A 188 -6.09 16.22 14.04
C THR A 188 -4.91 15.30 13.77
N GLY A 189 -4.46 15.17 12.52
CA GLY A 189 -3.45 14.20 12.10
C GLY A 189 -3.83 12.72 12.31
N VAL A 190 -5.06 12.42 12.74
CA VAL A 190 -5.48 11.08 13.16
C VAL A 190 -5.98 10.22 12.00
N LEU A 191 -6.42 10.84 10.90
CA LEU A 191 -6.88 10.16 9.70
C LEU A 191 -5.70 9.70 8.85
N THR A 192 -5.86 8.58 8.16
CA THR A 192 -4.86 8.08 7.20
C THR A 192 -4.65 9.08 6.04
N SER A 193 -5.68 9.86 5.70
CA SER A 193 -5.63 10.91 4.68
C SER A 193 -6.76 11.93 4.86
N GLY A 194 -6.57 13.17 4.41
CA GLY A 194 -7.62 14.20 4.42
C GLY A 194 -7.89 14.81 5.78
N ASN A 195 -6.82 15.17 6.51
CA ASN A 195 -6.89 15.86 7.80
C ASN A 195 -7.11 17.39 7.66
N THR A 196 -7.11 17.92 6.44
CA THR A 196 -7.28 19.36 6.14
C THR A 196 -8.73 19.78 5.99
N GLU A 197 -9.64 18.82 5.83
CA GLU A 197 -11.09 19.03 5.66
C GLU A 197 -11.88 18.61 6.92
N THR A 198 -11.26 18.72 8.10
CA THR A 198 -11.90 18.47 9.39
C THR A 198 -12.30 19.76 10.10
N VAL A 199 -13.45 19.75 10.77
CA VAL A 199 -14.02 20.88 11.51
C VAL A 199 -14.44 20.46 12.92
N SER A 200 -14.48 21.43 13.84
CA SER A 200 -14.85 21.23 15.25
C SER A 200 -16.33 21.42 15.55
N VAL A 201 -17.14 21.77 14.55
CA VAL A 201 -18.57 22.05 14.71
C VAL A 201 -19.42 21.15 13.83
N TYR A 202 -20.61 20.83 14.30
CA TYR A 202 -21.63 20.15 13.50
C TYR A 202 -22.22 21.12 12.47
N ILE A 203 -22.42 20.66 11.24
CA ILE A 203 -23.03 21.42 10.15
C ILE A 203 -24.30 20.68 9.74
N GLU A 204 -25.43 21.38 9.76
CA GLU A 204 -26.73 20.84 9.37
C GLU A 204 -26.81 20.62 7.86
N GLU A 205 -27.48 19.55 7.42
CA GLU A 205 -27.64 19.24 5.99
C GLU A 205 -28.35 20.35 5.21
N LYS A 206 -29.31 21.05 5.84
CA LYS A 206 -30.05 22.17 5.24
C LYS A 206 -29.15 23.33 4.79
N GLU A 207 -27.94 23.45 5.34
CA GLU A 207 -26.97 24.46 4.91
C GLU A 207 -26.54 24.27 3.44
N LEU A 208 -26.75 23.07 2.87
CA LEU A 208 -26.52 22.76 1.47
C LEU A 208 -27.58 23.34 0.51
N GLU A 209 -28.72 23.79 1.01
CA GLU A 209 -29.83 24.33 0.18
C GLU A 209 -29.80 25.86 0.11
N VAL A 210 -29.06 26.50 1.02
CA VAL A 210 -28.97 27.97 1.15
C VAL A 210 -27.76 28.52 0.35
N LEU A 211 -27.10 27.68 -0.47
CA LEU A 211 -25.78 27.94 -1.08
C LEU A 211 -25.67 27.60 -2.58
#